data_AF-A0A009QKK4-F1
#
_entry.id   AF-A0A009QKK4-F1
#
_cell.length_a   1.000
_cell.length_b   1.000
_cell.length_c   1.000
_cell.angle_alpha   90.00
_cell.angle_beta   90.00
_cell.angle_gamma   90.00
#
_symmetry.space_group_name_H-M   'P 1'
#
loop_
_entity.id
_entity.type
_entity.pdbx_description
1 polymer ?
#
loop_
_entity_poly.entity_id
_entity_poly.type
_entity_poly.pdbx_seq_one_letter_code
_entity_poly.pdbx_strand_id
1 'polypeptide(L)'
;MIDKSKSSLSEVLSQIKDGATILIGGFGTAGQPAELIDGLIELGVKDLTIVSNNAGNGDYGLAKLLKAGSVKKVICSFPRQSDSYVFDELYRAGKVELEVVPQGNLACRIQAAGMGLGAVFTPTGFGTLLAEGKETREIDGKDYVLEYPIKADFA
;
A
#
# COMPACT_ATOMS: atom_id res chain seq x y z
N MET A 1 -7.06 32.00 6.44
CA MET A 1 -7.14 30.55 6.19
C MET A 1 -6.34 30.27 4.94
N ILE A 2 -5.49 29.24 4.92
CA ILE A 2 -4.70 28.89 3.73
C ILE A 2 -5.61 28.11 2.78
N ASP A 3 -5.75 28.57 1.55
CA ASP A 3 -6.42 27.82 0.48
C ASP A 3 -5.44 26.81 -0.12
N LYS A 4 -5.84 25.53 -0.14
CA LYS A 4 -5.06 24.42 -0.70
C LYS A 4 -5.70 23.82 -1.96
N SER A 5 -6.78 24.43 -2.45
CA SER A 5 -7.44 23.99 -3.68
C SER A 5 -6.54 24.23 -4.88
N LYS A 6 -6.64 23.33 -5.87
CA LYS A 6 -5.88 23.36 -7.11
C LYS A 6 -6.82 23.04 -8.25
N SER A 7 -6.68 23.77 -9.36
CA SER A 7 -7.54 23.63 -10.54
C SER A 7 -7.03 22.61 -11.56
N SER A 8 -5.81 22.10 -11.39
CA SER A 8 -5.16 21.17 -12.32
C SER A 8 -4.65 19.93 -11.60
N LEU A 9 -5.18 18.77 -11.98
CA LEU A 9 -4.74 17.47 -11.47
C LEU A 9 -3.29 17.19 -11.88
N SER A 10 -2.92 17.51 -13.12
CA SER A 10 -1.58 17.27 -13.65
C SER A 10 -0.52 18.12 -12.93
N GLU A 11 -0.83 19.36 -12.57
CA GLU A 11 0.06 20.20 -11.76
C GLU A 11 0.32 19.54 -10.39
N VAL A 12 -0.75 19.08 -9.73
CA VAL A 12 -0.66 18.43 -8.42
C VAL A 12 0.10 17.11 -8.48
N LEU A 13 -0.11 16.30 -9.51
CA LEU A 13 0.54 15.00 -9.64
C LEU A 13 1.97 15.09 -10.17
N SER A 14 2.35 16.17 -10.85
CA SER A 14 3.70 16.33 -11.45
C SER A 14 4.86 16.26 -10.46
N GLN A 15 4.59 16.46 -9.16
CA GLN A 15 5.57 16.32 -8.08
C GLN A 15 5.90 14.85 -7.78
N ILE A 16 5.04 13.91 -8.15
CA ILE A 16 5.23 12.47 -7.95
C ILE A 16 6.21 11.98 -9.00
N LYS A 17 7.25 11.28 -8.55
CA LYS A 17 8.34 10.76 -9.38
C LYS A 17 8.36 9.24 -9.33
N ASP A 18 9.08 8.66 -10.29
CA ASP A 18 9.33 7.23 -10.30
C ASP A 18 9.94 6.76 -8.97
N GLY A 19 9.56 5.57 -8.53
CA GLY A 19 10.02 5.02 -7.26
C GLY A 19 9.30 5.54 -6.01
N ALA A 20 8.34 6.46 -6.14
CA ALA A 20 7.60 6.97 -4.99
C ALA A 20 6.78 5.89 -4.27
N THR A 21 6.70 6.00 -2.95
CA THR A 21 5.78 5.23 -2.12
C THR A 21 4.51 6.02 -1.89
N ILE A 22 3.36 5.43 -2.24
CA ILE A 22 2.05 6.10 -2.21
C ILE A 22 1.07 5.28 -1.38
N LEU A 23 0.44 5.92 -0.38
CA LEU A 23 -0.72 5.36 0.31
C LEU A 23 -1.95 5.58 -0.58
N ILE A 24 -2.68 4.53 -0.92
CA ILE A 24 -3.94 4.64 -1.67
C ILE A 24 -5.08 4.17 -0.78
N GLY A 25 -5.95 5.11 -0.44
CA GLY A 25 -7.17 4.86 0.32
C GLY A 25 -8.17 3.95 -0.39
N GLY A 26 -9.13 3.46 0.38
CA GLY A 26 -10.21 2.60 -0.10
C GLY A 26 -10.20 1.19 0.51
N PHE A 27 -11.33 0.50 0.37
CA PHE A 27 -11.52 -0.88 0.81
C PHE A 27 -12.21 -1.67 -0.30
N GLY A 28 -11.49 -2.58 -0.93
CA GLY A 28 -11.89 -3.15 -2.22
C GLY A 28 -12.13 -2.03 -3.22
N THR A 29 -13.38 -1.94 -3.70
CA THR A 29 -13.80 -1.03 -4.77
C THR A 29 -14.22 0.35 -4.26
N ALA A 30 -14.53 0.45 -2.96
CA ALA A 30 -15.10 1.65 -2.36
C ALA A 30 -14.01 2.60 -1.85
N GLY A 31 -14.13 3.89 -2.18
CA GLY A 31 -13.28 4.95 -1.62
C GLY A 31 -11.89 5.05 -2.25
N GLN A 32 -11.64 4.41 -3.40
CA GLN A 32 -10.41 4.64 -4.15
C GLN A 32 -10.43 6.02 -4.84
N PRO A 33 -9.30 6.75 -4.87
CA PRO A 33 -9.20 8.03 -5.57
C PRO A 33 -9.01 7.82 -7.08
N ALA A 34 -10.05 7.37 -7.78
CA ALA A 34 -9.98 6.89 -9.16
C ALA A 34 -9.37 7.92 -10.13
N GLU A 35 -9.77 9.19 -10.03
CA GLU A 35 -9.28 10.26 -10.91
C GLU A 35 -7.79 10.54 -10.68
N LEU A 36 -7.33 10.51 -9.42
CA LEU A 36 -5.90 10.67 -9.11
C LEU A 36 -5.08 9.49 -9.66
N ILE A 37 -5.62 8.27 -9.58
CA ILE A 37 -4.98 7.09 -10.14
C ILE A 37 -4.88 7.19 -11.67
N ASP A 38 -5.94 7.64 -12.35
CA ASP A 38 -5.91 7.87 -13.79
C ASP A 38 -4.86 8.94 -14.16
N GLY A 39 -4.77 10.02 -13.39
CA GLY A 39 -3.72 11.02 -13.58
C GLY A 39 -2.29 10.48 -13.38
N LEU A 40 -2.07 9.53 -12.47
CA LEU A 40 -0.77 8.85 -12.33
C LEU A 40 -0.41 8.03 -13.57
N ILE A 41 -1.41 7.35 -14.15
CA ILE A 41 -1.23 6.58 -15.39
C ILE A 41 -0.87 7.52 -16.55
N GLU A 42 -1.57 8.65 -16.67
CA GLU A 42 -1.31 9.67 -17.70
C GLU A 42 0.09 10.31 -17.54
N LEU A 43 0.52 10.55 -16.31
CA LEU A 43 1.87 11.05 -16.01
C LEU A 43 2.97 10.03 -16.41
N GLY A 44 2.59 8.75 -16.52
CA GLY A 44 3.49 7.69 -16.97
C GLY A 44 4.52 7.27 -15.92
N VAL A 45 4.33 7.63 -14.65
CA VAL A 45 5.26 7.28 -13.56
C VAL A 45 5.41 5.77 -13.41
N LYS A 46 6.60 5.33 -13.02
CA LYS A 46 7.03 3.94 -12.91
C LYS A 46 7.61 3.60 -11.55
N ASP A 47 7.80 2.31 -11.34
CA ASP A 47 8.44 1.74 -10.16
C ASP A 47 7.81 2.12 -8.81
N LEU A 48 6.50 2.43 -8.81
CA LEU A 48 5.80 2.85 -7.60
C LEU A 48 5.70 1.72 -6.57
N THR A 49 5.81 2.07 -5.29
CA THR A 49 5.40 1.21 -4.19
C THR A 49 4.03 1.66 -3.70
N ILE A 50 3.02 0.80 -3.88
CA ILE A 50 1.66 1.11 -3.44
C ILE A 50 1.38 0.45 -2.10
N VAL A 51 0.87 1.23 -1.16
CA VAL A 51 0.37 0.75 0.12
C VAL A 51 -1.14 0.92 0.11
N SER A 52 -1.88 -0.18 0.11
CA SER A 52 -3.34 -0.15 0.11
C SER A 52 -3.88 -1.39 0.82
N ASN A 53 -5.15 -1.38 1.20
CA ASN A 53 -5.73 -2.55 1.86
C ASN A 53 -5.76 -3.78 0.92
N ASN A 54 -6.02 -3.56 -0.37
CA ASN A 54 -6.15 -4.59 -1.40
C ASN A 54 -5.20 -4.30 -2.58
N ALA A 55 -5.04 -5.26 -3.49
CA ALA A 55 -4.22 -5.12 -4.70
C ALA A 55 -5.04 -4.80 -5.97
N GLY A 56 -6.23 -4.23 -5.81
CA GLY A 56 -7.14 -3.87 -6.91
C GLY A 56 -8.10 -4.99 -7.33
N ASN A 57 -9.16 -4.59 -8.04
CA ASN A 57 -10.26 -5.44 -8.49
C ASN A 57 -10.62 -5.10 -9.93
N GLY A 58 -10.88 -6.11 -10.75
CA GLY A 58 -11.26 -5.92 -12.15
C GLY A 58 -10.18 -5.20 -12.95
N ASP A 59 -10.59 -4.15 -13.68
CA ASP A 59 -9.73 -3.37 -14.58
C ASP A 59 -9.77 -1.85 -14.29
N TYR A 60 -10.17 -1.42 -13.09
CA TYR A 60 -10.28 0.00 -12.71
C TYR A 60 -9.43 0.32 -11.47
N GLY A 61 -9.24 1.63 -11.20
CA GLY A 61 -8.50 2.11 -10.04
C GLY A 61 -7.11 1.46 -9.93
N LEU A 62 -6.78 0.90 -8.77
CA LEU A 62 -5.47 0.28 -8.55
C LEU A 62 -5.17 -0.86 -9.54
N ALA A 63 -6.17 -1.64 -9.98
CA ALA A 63 -5.95 -2.69 -10.98
C ALA A 63 -5.53 -2.09 -12.33
N LYS A 64 -6.09 -0.94 -12.71
CA LYS A 64 -5.70 -0.21 -13.93
C LYS A 64 -4.26 0.31 -13.84
N LEU A 65 -3.84 0.82 -12.69
CA LEU A 65 -2.47 1.27 -12.44
C LEU A 65 -1.45 0.13 -12.52
N LEU A 66 -1.80 -1.02 -11.95
CA LEU A 66 -1.02 -2.27 -12.09
C LEU A 66 -0.91 -2.69 -13.56
N LYS A 67 -2.03 -2.70 -14.28
CA LYS A 67 -2.08 -3.06 -15.71
C LYS A 67 -1.23 -2.13 -16.59
N ALA A 68 -1.14 -0.85 -16.23
CA ALA A 68 -0.28 0.13 -16.89
C ALA A 68 1.24 -0.11 -16.65
N GLY A 69 1.60 -1.07 -15.80
CA GLY A 69 2.98 -1.41 -15.49
C GLY A 69 3.68 -0.31 -14.69
N SER A 70 2.94 0.45 -13.88
CA SER A 70 3.48 1.56 -13.09
C SER A 70 3.89 1.16 -11.68
N VAL A 71 3.45 -0.01 -11.20
CA VAL A 71 3.68 -0.48 -9.83
C VAL A 71 4.76 -1.55 -9.82
N LYS A 72 5.80 -1.35 -9.01
CA LYS A 72 6.84 -2.34 -8.73
C LYS A 72 6.48 -3.22 -7.53
N LYS A 73 5.91 -2.63 -6.48
CA LYS A 73 5.61 -3.34 -5.22
C LYS A 73 4.25 -2.95 -4.67
N VAL A 74 3.54 -3.94 -4.13
CA VAL A 74 2.30 -3.73 -3.36
C VAL A 74 2.52 -4.18 -1.92
N ILE A 75 2.19 -3.32 -0.96
CA ILE A 75 2.09 -3.65 0.46
C ILE A 75 0.60 -3.65 0.81
N CYS A 76 0.03 -4.82 1.14
CA CYS A 76 -1.41 -4.92 1.38
C CYS A 76 -1.79 -6.05 2.34
N SER A 77 -3.05 -6.05 2.76
CA SER A 77 -3.58 -7.06 3.68
C SER A 77 -4.29 -8.21 2.98
N PHE A 78 -4.91 -7.92 1.84
CA PHE A 78 -5.72 -8.89 1.11
C PHE A 78 -5.51 -8.73 -0.41
N PRO A 79 -4.41 -9.29 -0.95
CA PRO A 79 -4.01 -9.11 -2.35
C PRO A 79 -4.87 -9.90 -3.34
N ARG A 80 -5.47 -11.02 -2.92
CA ARG A 80 -6.13 -11.96 -3.82
C ARG A 80 -7.62 -12.06 -3.54
N GLN A 81 -8.44 -11.84 -4.57
CA GLN A 81 -9.90 -11.97 -4.57
C GLN A 81 -10.34 -12.68 -5.85
N SER A 82 -11.64 -12.94 -6.02
CA SER A 82 -12.17 -13.61 -7.23
C SER A 82 -11.92 -12.83 -8.52
N ASP A 83 -11.76 -11.52 -8.43
CA ASP A 83 -11.63 -10.57 -9.54
C ASP A 83 -10.28 -9.80 -9.53
N SER A 84 -9.27 -10.28 -8.79
CA SER A 84 -7.93 -9.67 -8.76
C SER A 84 -7.01 -10.18 -9.88
N TYR A 85 -7.56 -10.47 -11.07
CA TYR A 85 -6.85 -11.20 -12.13
C TYR A 85 -5.62 -10.45 -12.66
N VAL A 86 -5.67 -9.11 -12.74
CA VAL A 86 -4.51 -8.29 -13.15
C VAL A 86 -3.34 -8.47 -12.18
N PHE A 87 -3.60 -8.37 -10.88
CA PHE A 87 -2.58 -8.57 -9.87
C PHE A 87 -2.03 -10.01 -9.90
N ASP A 88 -2.92 -11.00 -9.94
CA ASP A 88 -2.55 -12.42 -9.95
C ASP A 88 -1.62 -12.76 -11.13
N GLU A 89 -1.90 -12.23 -12.33
CA GLU A 89 -1.07 -12.42 -13.52
C GLU A 89 0.32 -11.78 -13.35
N LEU A 90 0.37 -10.51 -12.94
CA LEU A 90 1.63 -9.77 -12.79
C LEU A 90 2.51 -10.33 -11.68
N TYR A 91 1.91 -10.71 -10.55
CA TYR A 91 2.63 -11.31 -9.43
C TYR A 91 3.23 -12.68 -9.81
N ARG A 92 2.44 -13.55 -10.47
CA ARG A 92 2.93 -14.85 -10.95
C ARG A 92 4.02 -14.73 -12.02
N ALA A 93 3.97 -13.66 -12.82
CA ALA A 93 5.00 -13.33 -13.79
C ALA A 93 6.26 -12.69 -13.17
N GLY A 94 6.29 -12.44 -11.85
CA GLY A 94 7.40 -11.79 -11.16
C GLY A 94 7.56 -10.30 -11.50
N LYS A 95 6.52 -9.66 -12.05
CA LYS A 95 6.53 -8.25 -12.45
C LYS A 95 6.18 -7.29 -11.31
N VAL A 96 5.53 -7.80 -10.27
CA VAL A 96 5.12 -7.04 -9.09
C VAL A 96 5.54 -7.80 -7.84
N GLU A 97 6.23 -7.11 -6.92
CA GLU A 97 6.56 -7.61 -5.59
C GLU A 97 5.37 -7.47 -4.64
N LEU A 98 5.26 -8.36 -3.66
CA LEU A 98 4.19 -8.35 -2.66
C LEU A 98 4.76 -8.45 -1.25
N GLU A 99 4.34 -7.53 -0.39
CA GLU A 99 4.45 -7.67 1.07
C GLU A 99 3.04 -7.82 1.66
N VAL A 100 2.74 -9.01 2.20
CA VAL A 100 1.48 -9.26 2.88
C VAL A 100 1.61 -8.84 4.34
N VAL A 101 0.69 -8.01 4.82
CA VAL A 101 0.68 -7.47 6.18
C VAL A 101 -0.71 -7.68 6.79
N PRO A 102 -0.86 -8.22 8.01
CA PRO A 102 -2.17 -8.28 8.65
C PRO A 102 -2.86 -6.91 8.63
N GLN A 103 -4.15 -6.85 8.31
CA GLN A 103 -4.85 -5.57 8.10
C GLN A 103 -4.72 -4.60 9.29
N GLY A 104 -4.81 -5.12 10.52
CA GLY A 104 -4.59 -4.33 11.73
C GLY A 104 -3.16 -3.79 11.85
N ASN A 105 -2.16 -4.61 11.49
CA ASN A 105 -0.75 -4.19 11.47
C ASN A 105 -0.51 -3.15 10.36
N LEU A 106 -1.12 -3.30 9.18
CA LEU A 106 -1.02 -2.32 8.08
C LEU A 106 -1.51 -0.94 8.55
N ALA A 107 -2.71 -0.89 9.14
CA ALA A 107 -3.27 0.35 9.69
C ALA A 107 -2.40 0.91 10.82
N CYS A 108 -1.95 0.07 11.76
CA CYS A 108 -1.10 0.47 12.87
C CYS A 108 0.26 1.01 12.39
N ARG A 109 0.89 0.40 11.38
CA ARG A 109 2.16 0.84 10.80
C ARG A 109 2.03 2.19 10.08
N ILE A 110 0.92 2.44 9.40
CA ILE A 110 0.61 3.75 8.80
C ILE A 110 0.38 4.80 9.90
N GLN A 111 -0.43 4.47 10.91
CA GLN A 111 -0.70 5.36 12.04
C GLN A 111 0.59 5.71 12.80
N ALA A 112 1.46 4.71 13.05
CA ALA A 112 2.74 4.90 13.73
C ALA A 112 3.61 5.92 12.98
N ALA A 113 3.66 5.85 11.64
CA ALA A 113 4.39 6.82 10.84
C ALA A 113 3.79 8.24 10.97
N GLY A 114 2.46 8.37 10.86
CA GLY A 114 1.76 9.65 10.99
C GLY A 114 1.86 10.29 12.37
N MET A 115 2.03 9.48 13.42
CA MET A 115 2.22 9.94 14.80
C MET A 115 3.69 10.19 15.19
N GLY A 116 4.65 9.87 14.31
CA GLY A 116 6.07 9.96 14.63
C GLY A 116 6.55 8.89 15.62
N LEU A 117 5.84 7.76 15.72
CA LEU A 117 6.25 6.62 16.54
C LEU A 117 7.35 5.80 15.84
N GLY A 118 8.14 5.09 16.65
CA GLY A 118 9.07 4.08 16.18
C GLY A 118 8.36 2.75 15.85
N ALA A 119 9.08 1.65 16.05
CA ALA A 119 8.50 0.32 15.86
C ALA A 119 7.44 -0.01 16.93
N VAL A 120 6.44 -0.81 16.56
CA VAL A 120 5.31 -1.19 17.41
C VAL A 120 5.28 -2.71 17.56
N PHE A 121 5.12 -3.19 18.80
CA PHE A 121 4.88 -4.60 19.07
C PHE A 121 3.38 -4.90 18.98
N THR A 122 3.03 -5.92 18.20
CA THR A 122 1.64 -6.39 18.00
C THR A 122 1.59 -7.91 18.12
N PRO A 123 0.57 -8.50 18.78
CA PRO A 123 0.45 -9.95 18.86
C PRO A 123 0.00 -10.56 17.53
N THR A 124 -0.52 -9.74 16.61
CA THR A 124 -1.03 -10.22 15.32
C THR A 124 0.12 -10.68 14.43
N GLY A 125 0.09 -11.96 14.05
CA GLY A 125 1.07 -12.59 13.18
C GLY A 125 2.05 -13.52 13.91
N PHE A 126 2.14 -13.44 15.24
CA PHE A 126 3.00 -14.33 16.02
C PHE A 126 2.64 -15.81 15.77
N GLY A 127 3.66 -16.66 15.65
CA GLY A 127 3.49 -18.10 15.37
C GLY A 127 3.05 -18.42 13.92
N THR A 128 3.07 -17.44 13.02
CA THR A 128 2.74 -17.63 11.60
C THR A 128 3.91 -17.25 10.69
N LEU A 129 3.81 -17.56 9.40
CA LEU A 129 4.78 -17.13 8.37
C LEU A 129 5.00 -15.60 8.34
N LEU A 130 4.00 -14.81 8.80
CA LEU A 130 4.09 -13.35 8.82
C LEU A 130 5.04 -12.81 9.90
N ALA A 131 5.47 -13.65 10.84
CA ALA A 131 6.47 -13.32 11.86
C ALA A 131 7.89 -13.78 11.48
N GLU A 132 8.07 -14.55 10.40
CA GLU A 132 9.39 -15.06 10.02
C GLU A 132 10.37 -13.91 9.74
N GLY A 133 11.57 -14.00 10.32
CA GLY A 133 12.61 -12.98 10.20
C GLY A 133 12.36 -11.69 10.97
N LYS A 134 11.23 -11.55 11.68
CA LYS A 134 10.93 -10.40 12.53
C LYS A 134 11.35 -10.65 13.97
N GLU A 135 11.69 -9.57 14.67
CA GLU A 135 11.92 -9.63 16.11
C GLU A 135 10.61 -9.95 16.84
N THR A 136 10.69 -10.83 17.84
CA THR A 136 9.56 -11.16 18.72
C THR A 136 9.93 -10.95 20.18
N ARG A 137 8.95 -10.56 21.00
CA ARG A 137 9.13 -10.41 22.46
C ARG A 137 7.90 -10.92 23.20
N GLU A 138 8.14 -11.54 24.34
CA GLU A 138 7.10 -11.76 25.35
C GLU A 138 6.98 -10.49 26.21
N ILE A 139 5.77 -9.95 26.32
CA ILE A 139 5.45 -8.78 27.14
C ILE A 139 4.20 -9.13 27.95
N ASP A 140 4.31 -9.07 29.27
CA ASP A 140 3.23 -9.41 30.21
C ASP A 140 2.60 -10.80 29.94
N GLY A 141 3.44 -11.81 29.64
CA GLY A 141 3.01 -13.19 29.41
C GLY A 141 2.32 -13.43 28.06
N LYS A 142 2.45 -12.50 27.10
CA LYS A 142 1.93 -12.65 25.74
C LYS A 142 3.02 -12.36 24.72
N ASP A 143 3.06 -13.15 23.65
CA ASP A 143 4.00 -12.95 22.55
C ASP A 143 3.56 -11.88 21.56
N TYR A 144 4.52 -11.07 21.11
CA TYR A 144 4.36 -10.00 20.15
C TYR A 144 5.42 -10.07 19.06
N VAL A 145 5.10 -9.51 17.89
CA VAL A 145 5.98 -9.33 16.74
C VAL A 145 6.25 -7.84 16.55
N LEU A 146 7.49 -7.48 16.26
CA LEU A 146 7.89 -6.11 15.96
C LEU A 146 7.49 -5.73 14.53
N GLU A 147 6.74 -4.63 14.37
CA GLU A 147 6.37 -4.06 13.08
C GLU A 147 6.91 -2.61 12.97
N TYR A 148 7.50 -2.28 11.83
CA TYR A 148 8.03 -0.94 11.58
C TYR A 148 7.01 -0.02 10.87
N PRO A 149 7.01 1.29 11.16
CA PRO A 149 6.15 2.24 10.47
C PRO A 149 6.29 2.21 8.95
N ILE A 150 5.18 2.38 8.23
CA ILE A 150 5.20 2.54 6.78
C ILE A 150 5.18 4.03 6.47
N LYS A 151 6.32 4.55 6.01
CA LYS A 151 6.44 5.92 5.51
C LYS A 151 6.13 5.94 4.02
N ALA A 152 5.45 6.98 3.58
CA ALA A 152 5.12 7.21 2.19
C ALA A 152 5.45 8.65 1.81
N ASP A 153 5.75 8.86 0.53
CA ASP A 153 6.01 10.18 -0.03
C ASP A 153 4.69 10.94 -0.28
N PHE A 154 3.63 10.19 -0.63
CA PHE A 154 2.30 10.72 -0.94
C PHE A 154 1.18 9.84 -0.35
N ALA A 155 0.00 10.44 -0.18
CA ALA A 155 -1.24 9.80 0.26
C ALA A 155 -2.46 10.42 -0.43
#